data_AF-A0A1Y3MZ48-F1
#
_entry.id   AF-A0A1Y3MZ48-F1
#
_cell.length_a   1.000
_cell.length_b   1.000
_cell.length_c   1.000
_cell.angle_alpha   90.00
_cell.angle_beta   90.00
_cell.angle_gamma   90.00
#
_symmetry.space_group_name_H-M   'P 1'
#
loop_
_entity.id
_entity.type
_entity.pdbx_description
1 polymer ?
#
loop_
_entity_poly.entity_id
_entity_poly.type
_entity_poly.pdbx_seq_one_letter_code
_entity_poly.pdbx_strand_id
1 'polypeptide(L)'
;LLSPEMENLPELQQLENDEETLVESPTTLYVEYLDHTLSTKDLKPYFTKFGEIESMKIDSDKDVAFIKFKNPKDASKAKNEMNGKMIKTSEIQITFHSHSADSNDEIASIVSTPTKSLWVSNVPASLNPIELEKKFIKFGPIESTKLFSNKNSGLINFENLDDAIKAMEKMNGFELNCSTFKVSFAKVHESHDSDSVKSLSTEKSKDTEKGKKKSEKGKKDLPQLTIPITTEYLKPSDDEESEYFDTIPTLSDHLAKRTVDQNKLKEMRKKLEGHTTAKEIESYFNTIMSDVVGLCTDYIGNVIVQKVLDRTSDENRLKLIEKLSPHLATVGIHKNGTWVVQKIIDEAKGPVQVQYIVNGLKKYTPPLLLDQFGNYVIQCCLRLGTQNNQFIFDAIVAKCKDIGPGRFGARAIRACLESQHTTKRQQKQVAMAIVRCATDLCVNPNGALLITWLLDTSSLPGRFRVIAPKLIPNIASFCSNKLASSTILKLVNQRVEMDARSTIIKSIFYQGDSVLKEILSNPAYGVSVIQKILASACINNEEKIQLADRVRTALSQ
;
A
#
# COMPACT_ATOMS: atom_id res chain seq x y z
N LEU A 1 7.46 41.36 -34.24
CA LEU A 1 5.99 41.18 -34.28
C LEU A 1 5.70 39.75 -33.85
N LEU A 2 5.50 39.58 -32.55
CA LEU A 2 5.11 38.33 -31.90
C LEU A 2 3.57 38.27 -31.91
N SER A 3 3.01 37.11 -32.22
CA SER A 3 1.63 36.77 -31.90
C SER A 3 1.60 35.43 -31.14
N PRO A 4 0.69 35.26 -30.16
CA PRO A 4 0.80 34.26 -29.11
C PRO A 4 -0.27 33.16 -29.24
N GLU A 5 0.15 31.91 -29.44
CA GLU A 5 -0.72 30.74 -29.34
C GLU A 5 0.05 29.57 -28.71
N MET A 6 0.20 29.60 -27.39
CA MET A 6 0.61 28.44 -26.58
C MET A 6 -0.04 28.47 -25.18
N GLU A 7 -1.32 28.84 -25.12
CA GLU A 7 -2.19 28.56 -23.97
C GLU A 7 -3.44 27.83 -24.49
N ASN A 8 -3.40 26.50 -24.45
CA ASN A 8 -4.55 25.62 -24.23
C ASN A 8 -4.15 24.16 -24.52
N LEU A 9 -3.85 23.41 -23.46
CA LEU A 9 -4.16 21.99 -23.40
C LEU A 9 -5.16 21.79 -22.25
N PRO A 10 -6.46 21.56 -22.56
CA PRO A 10 -7.49 21.21 -21.60
C PRO A 10 -7.67 19.68 -21.49
N GLU A 11 -8.52 19.26 -20.54
CA GLU A 11 -9.25 17.97 -20.53
C GLU A 11 -8.48 16.66 -20.23
N LEU A 12 -8.01 16.49 -18.98
CA LEU A 12 -7.89 15.15 -18.37
C LEU A 12 -8.38 15.12 -16.90
N GLN A 13 -9.27 16.05 -16.52
CA GLN A 13 -9.90 16.11 -15.19
C GLN A 13 -11.44 16.24 -15.22
N GLN A 14 -12.09 16.05 -16.38
CA GLN A 14 -13.55 16.24 -16.52
C GLN A 14 -14.29 15.10 -17.24
N LEU A 15 -13.84 13.86 -17.11
CA LEU A 15 -14.60 12.67 -17.53
C LEU A 15 -14.76 11.68 -16.37
N GLU A 16 -15.26 12.16 -15.23
CA GLU A 16 -15.80 11.32 -14.14
C GLU A 16 -17.17 11.80 -13.63
N ASN A 17 -17.84 12.70 -14.37
CA ASN A 17 -19.24 13.03 -14.14
C ASN A 17 -20.05 12.47 -15.30
N ASP A 18 -20.53 11.23 -15.15
CA ASP A 18 -21.82 10.72 -15.67
C ASP A 18 -21.84 9.18 -15.58
N GLU A 19 -21.85 8.64 -14.35
CA GLU A 19 -22.51 7.37 -14.07
C GLU A 19 -23.15 7.47 -12.67
N GLU A 20 -24.45 7.75 -12.67
CA GLU A 20 -25.31 7.82 -11.49
C GLU A 20 -25.49 6.41 -10.91
N THR A 21 -24.52 5.96 -10.11
CA THR A 21 -24.78 4.99 -9.04
C THR A 21 -25.02 5.76 -7.74
N LEU A 22 -26.17 5.53 -7.12
CA LEU A 22 -26.59 6.11 -5.83
C LEU A 22 -25.56 5.84 -4.73
N VAL A 23 -24.56 6.71 -4.60
CA VAL A 23 -23.69 6.81 -3.42
C VAL A 23 -24.32 7.88 -2.52
N GLU A 24 -24.78 7.49 -1.34
CA GLU A 24 -25.24 8.46 -0.33
C GLU A 24 -24.12 9.47 -0.06
N SER A 25 -24.38 10.74 -0.39
CA SER A 25 -23.45 11.83 -0.15
C SER A 25 -23.26 12.02 1.38
N PRO A 26 -22.01 12.14 1.88
CA PRO A 26 -21.75 12.20 3.32
C PRO A 26 -22.33 13.47 3.96
N THR A 27 -23.07 13.29 5.07
CA THR A 27 -23.73 14.38 5.83
C THR A 27 -22.94 14.85 7.05
N THR A 28 -21.92 14.09 7.46
CA THR A 28 -21.13 14.37 8.67
C THR A 28 -19.76 14.94 8.31
N LEU A 29 -19.40 16.05 8.96
CA LEU A 29 -18.10 16.71 8.85
C LEU A 29 -17.24 16.38 10.08
N TYR A 30 -15.96 16.14 9.83
CA TYR A 30 -14.91 16.06 10.84
C TYR A 30 -14.07 17.33 10.78
N VAL A 31 -14.03 18.07 11.88
CA VAL A 31 -13.33 19.35 12.01
C VAL A 31 -12.14 19.16 12.94
N GLU A 32 -10.94 19.43 12.44
CA GLU A 32 -9.67 19.29 13.15
C GLU A 32 -9.06 20.66 13.47
N TYR A 33 -8.15 20.68 14.44
CA TYR A 33 -7.42 21.88 14.88
C TYR A 33 -8.34 22.95 15.47
N LEU A 34 -9.26 22.56 16.35
CA LEU A 34 -10.07 23.50 17.12
C LEU A 34 -9.26 24.09 18.27
N ASP A 35 -9.58 25.33 18.62
CA ASP A 35 -9.07 25.94 19.84
C ASP A 35 -9.71 25.25 21.06
N HIS A 36 -8.89 24.69 21.96
CA HIS A 36 -9.30 23.96 23.18
C HIS A 36 -10.29 24.71 24.09
N THR A 37 -10.44 26.03 23.91
CA THR A 37 -11.41 26.85 24.67
C THR A 37 -12.80 26.93 24.00
N LEU A 38 -13.02 26.27 22.86
CA LEU A 38 -14.29 26.31 22.13
C LEU A 38 -15.29 25.29 22.66
N SER A 39 -16.49 25.78 23.01
CA SER A 39 -17.64 24.92 23.30
C SER A 39 -18.54 24.72 22.08
N THR A 40 -19.46 23.76 22.15
CA THR A 40 -20.48 23.54 21.11
C THR A 40 -21.34 24.79 20.88
N LYS A 41 -21.54 25.63 21.91
CA LYS A 41 -22.27 26.90 21.79
C LYS A 41 -21.50 27.95 20.98
N ASP A 42 -20.17 27.94 21.05
CA ASP A 42 -19.31 28.87 20.32
C ASP A 42 -19.13 28.46 18.86
N LEU A 43 -19.10 27.15 18.58
CA LEU A 43 -18.90 26.61 17.24
C LEU A 43 -20.17 26.61 16.38
N LYS A 44 -21.34 26.40 17.01
CA LYS A 44 -22.63 26.28 16.31
C LYS A 44 -22.99 27.45 15.38
N PRO A 45 -22.78 28.73 15.73
CA PRO A 45 -23.06 29.87 14.84
C PRO A 45 -22.28 29.84 13.52
N TYR A 46 -21.05 29.33 13.53
CA TYR A 46 -20.21 29.25 12.32
C TYR A 46 -20.77 28.29 11.28
N PHE A 47 -21.46 27.24 11.71
CA PHE A 47 -21.94 26.16 10.85
C PHE A 47 -23.44 26.22 10.55
N THR A 48 -24.24 26.87 11.41
CA THR A 48 -25.71 26.96 11.23
C THR A 48 -26.09 27.81 10.02
N LYS A 49 -25.21 28.72 9.57
CA LYS A 49 -25.43 29.53 8.36
C LYS A 49 -25.47 28.72 7.06
N PHE A 50 -25.00 27.47 7.07
CA PHE A 50 -24.98 26.60 5.89
C PHE A 50 -26.19 25.67 5.79
N GLY A 51 -26.85 25.38 6.92
CA GLY A 51 -27.98 24.45 6.97
C GLY A 51 -28.30 24.00 8.39
N GLU A 52 -29.34 23.17 8.52
CA GLU A 52 -29.78 22.65 9.82
C GLU A 52 -28.85 21.53 10.32
N ILE A 53 -28.34 21.70 11.54
CA ILE A 53 -27.42 20.75 12.19
C ILE A 53 -28.24 19.74 12.99
N GLU A 54 -28.12 18.46 12.64
CA GLU A 54 -28.75 17.33 13.33
C GLU A 54 -28.04 17.00 14.64
N SER A 55 -26.71 16.97 14.63
CA SER A 55 -25.91 16.75 15.84
C SER A 55 -24.53 17.44 15.74
N MET A 56 -23.99 17.83 16.90
CA MET A 56 -22.66 18.40 17.02
C MET A 56 -22.00 17.89 18.31
N LYS A 57 -20.80 17.32 18.19
CA LYS A 57 -20.00 16.83 19.32
C LYS A 57 -18.58 17.36 19.21
N ILE A 58 -18.05 17.89 20.31
CA ILE A 58 -16.63 18.29 20.43
C ILE A 58 -15.93 17.27 21.31
N ASP A 59 -14.75 16.83 20.88
CA ASP A 59 -13.78 16.07 21.67
C ASP A 59 -12.65 17.04 22.04
N SER A 60 -12.81 17.67 23.21
CA SER A 60 -11.91 18.72 23.71
C SER A 60 -10.49 18.22 23.98
N ASP A 61 -10.34 16.91 24.24
CA ASP A 61 -9.02 16.30 24.49
C ASP A 61 -8.22 16.12 23.20
N LYS A 62 -8.89 16.17 22.04
CA LYS A 62 -8.30 15.99 20.72
C LYS A 62 -8.43 17.21 19.82
N ASP A 63 -8.98 18.31 20.33
CA ASP A 63 -9.21 19.54 19.56
C ASP A 63 -10.00 19.29 18.26
N VAL A 64 -11.00 18.41 18.30
CA VAL A 64 -11.80 18.03 17.12
C VAL A 64 -13.31 18.10 17.35
N ALA A 65 -14.08 18.27 16.27
CA ALA A 65 -15.54 18.20 16.30
C ALA A 65 -16.14 17.36 15.17
N PHE A 66 -17.28 16.77 15.46
CA PHE A 66 -18.14 16.10 14.51
C PHE A 66 -19.42 16.90 14.34
N ILE A 67 -19.76 17.27 13.10
CA ILE A 67 -20.94 18.08 12.77
C ILE A 67 -21.75 17.34 11.72
N LYS A 68 -22.93 16.84 12.10
CA LYS A 68 -23.87 16.18 11.19
C LYS A 68 -24.94 17.16 10.73
N PHE A 69 -25.05 17.38 9.43
CA PHE A 69 -26.11 18.17 8.83
C PHE A 69 -27.28 17.29 8.43
N LYS A 70 -28.51 17.83 8.45
CA LYS A 70 -29.68 17.12 7.93
C LYS A 70 -29.59 16.88 6.41
N ASN A 71 -28.98 17.81 5.67
CA ASN A 71 -28.83 17.72 4.22
C ASN A 71 -27.36 17.59 3.82
N PRO A 72 -27.01 16.68 2.88
CA PRO A 72 -25.63 16.51 2.43
C PRO A 72 -25.10 17.69 1.60
N LYS A 73 -26.00 18.44 0.95
CA LYS A 73 -25.66 19.68 0.23
C LYS A 73 -25.13 20.75 1.19
N ASP A 74 -25.71 20.84 2.38
CA ASP A 74 -25.33 21.81 3.41
C ASP A 74 -23.96 21.45 4.02
N ALA A 75 -23.71 20.15 4.26
CA ALA A 75 -22.40 19.64 4.69
C ALA A 75 -21.30 19.95 3.66
N SER A 76 -21.59 19.73 2.37
CA SER A 76 -20.65 20.01 1.29
C SER A 76 -20.31 21.50 1.18
N LYS A 77 -21.33 22.37 1.29
CA LYS A 77 -21.15 23.82 1.29
C LYS A 77 -20.34 24.29 2.50
N ALA A 78 -20.68 23.80 3.70
CA ALA A 78 -19.97 24.12 4.92
C ALA A 78 -18.49 23.71 4.86
N LYS A 79 -18.18 22.51 4.36
CA LYS A 79 -16.80 22.06 4.15
C LYS A 79 -16.03 22.99 3.20
N ASN A 80 -16.58 23.29 2.03
CA ASN A 80 -15.89 24.09 1.02
C ASN A 80 -15.61 25.53 1.49
N GLU A 81 -16.52 26.12 2.27
CA GLU A 81 -16.38 27.52 2.72
C GLU A 81 -15.61 27.69 4.04
N MET A 82 -15.64 26.69 4.93
CA MET A 82 -15.02 26.78 6.26
C MET A 82 -13.68 26.05 6.38
N ASN A 83 -13.33 25.16 5.45
CA ASN A 83 -12.02 24.51 5.46
C ASN A 83 -10.90 25.55 5.25
N GLY A 84 -9.92 25.59 6.16
CA GLY A 84 -8.83 26.57 6.16
C GLY A 84 -9.22 27.96 6.70
N LYS A 85 -10.37 28.11 7.37
CA LYS A 85 -10.76 29.36 8.03
C LYS A 85 -10.20 29.42 9.45
N MET A 86 -9.87 30.63 9.89
CA MET A 86 -9.52 30.90 11.29
C MET A 86 -10.77 30.96 12.16
N ILE A 87 -10.84 30.15 13.20
CA ILE A 87 -11.79 30.30 14.32
C ILE A 87 -10.97 30.57 15.58
N LYS A 88 -11.16 31.75 16.18
CA LYS A 88 -10.29 32.29 17.24
C LYS A 88 -8.81 32.30 16.80
N THR A 89 -7.98 31.46 17.42
CA THR A 89 -6.53 31.39 17.18
C THR A 89 -6.12 30.25 16.26
N SER A 90 -7.06 29.37 15.87
CA SER A 90 -6.76 28.14 15.15
C SER A 90 -7.36 28.12 13.74
N GLU A 91 -6.58 27.64 12.76
CA GLU A 91 -7.01 27.40 11.39
C GLU A 91 -7.64 26.01 11.30
N ILE A 92 -8.95 25.94 11.10
CA ILE A 92 -9.67 24.66 11.13
C ILE A 92 -9.51 23.90 9.81
N GLN A 93 -9.40 22.58 9.89
CA GLN A 93 -9.48 21.72 8.71
C GLN A 93 -10.74 20.87 8.74
N ILE A 94 -11.41 20.73 7.60
CA ILE A 94 -12.69 20.03 7.50
C ILE A 94 -12.60 18.93 6.45
N THR A 95 -12.88 17.71 6.89
CA THR A 95 -13.03 16.53 6.02
C THR A 95 -14.45 15.97 6.17
N PHE A 96 -14.87 15.14 5.21
CA PHE A 96 -16.08 14.35 5.41
C PHE A 96 -15.73 13.19 6.33
N HIS A 97 -16.56 12.97 7.35
CA HIS A 97 -16.45 11.79 8.17
C HIS A 97 -16.90 10.59 7.32
N SER A 98 -15.95 9.75 6.90
CA SER A 98 -16.23 8.57 6.10
C SER A 98 -16.90 7.52 6.98
N HIS A 99 -18.16 7.21 6.69
CA HIS A 99 -18.76 5.95 7.11
C HIS A 99 -18.09 4.80 6.34
N SER A 100 -16.92 4.34 6.79
CA SER A 100 -16.63 2.92 6.66
C SER A 100 -17.55 2.21 7.64
N ALA A 101 -18.29 1.22 7.16
CA ALA A 101 -19.23 0.41 7.92
C ALA A 101 -18.66 -0.02 9.29
N ASP A 102 -19.03 0.72 10.33
CA ASP A 102 -18.92 0.37 11.74
C ASP A 102 -20.08 1.07 12.44
N SER A 103 -21.30 0.59 12.15
CA SER A 103 -22.44 0.78 13.03
C SER A 103 -22.43 -0.40 14.00
N ASN A 104 -21.76 -0.24 15.14
CA ASN A 104 -22.05 -0.95 16.38
C ASN A 104 -21.18 -0.35 17.51
N ASP A 105 -21.45 0.92 17.82
CA ASP A 105 -21.14 1.46 19.14
C ASP A 105 -22.46 1.88 19.78
N GLU A 106 -23.12 0.92 20.42
CA GLU A 106 -23.66 1.14 21.76
C GLU A 106 -23.86 -0.20 22.48
N ILE A 107 -23.25 -0.28 23.68
CA ILE A 107 -23.16 -1.40 24.63
C ILE A 107 -21.88 -2.23 24.52
N ALA A 108 -20.78 -1.68 25.05
CA ALA A 108 -19.63 -2.46 25.51
C ALA A 108 -19.17 -1.94 26.88
N SER A 109 -20.04 -2.09 27.89
CA SER A 109 -19.56 -2.23 29.26
C SER A 109 -19.11 -3.68 29.47
N ILE A 110 -17.79 -3.83 29.65
CA ILE A 110 -17.14 -4.82 30.53
C ILE A 110 -17.05 -6.27 30.01
N VAL A 111 -15.81 -6.80 30.04
CA VAL A 111 -15.31 -8.16 29.74
C VAL A 111 -14.97 -8.46 28.27
N SER A 112 -13.75 -8.08 27.84
CA SER A 112 -13.02 -8.90 26.85
C SER A 112 -12.64 -10.23 27.50
N THR A 113 -12.86 -11.35 26.82
CA THR A 113 -12.43 -12.67 27.29
C THR A 113 -10.92 -12.66 27.61
N PRO A 114 -10.50 -13.19 28.78
CA PRO A 114 -9.09 -13.29 29.12
C PRO A 114 -8.31 -14.09 28.07
N THR A 115 -7.20 -13.53 27.59
CA THR A 115 -6.26 -14.20 26.69
C THR A 115 -4.83 -14.05 27.24
N LYS A 116 -3.91 -14.90 26.78
CA LYS A 116 -2.48 -14.81 27.14
C LYS A 116 -1.79 -13.56 26.58
N SER A 117 -2.45 -12.89 25.64
CA SER A 117 -1.92 -11.77 24.89
C SER A 117 -2.56 -10.47 25.36
N LEU A 118 -1.75 -9.47 25.70
CA LEU A 118 -2.19 -8.15 26.10
C LEU A 118 -1.82 -7.11 25.05
N TRP A 119 -2.82 -6.33 24.65
CA TRP A 119 -2.64 -5.11 23.88
C TRP A 119 -2.48 -3.92 24.82
N VAL A 120 -1.35 -3.23 24.72
CA VAL A 120 -1.02 -2.04 25.52
C VAL A 120 -1.05 -0.84 24.57
N SER A 121 -2.06 0.01 24.68
CA SER A 121 -2.16 1.26 23.93
C SER A 121 -1.61 2.44 24.75
N ASN A 122 -1.27 3.52 24.04
CA ASN A 122 -0.75 4.77 24.60
C ASN A 122 0.64 4.64 25.25
N VAL A 123 1.51 3.85 24.61
CA VAL A 123 2.92 3.69 24.96
C VAL A 123 3.71 4.92 24.47
N PRO A 124 4.43 5.64 25.34
CA PRO A 124 5.24 6.80 24.96
C PRO A 124 6.27 6.45 23.87
N ALA A 125 6.46 7.34 22.91
CA ALA A 125 7.42 7.17 21.82
C ALA A 125 8.89 7.06 22.30
N SER A 126 9.18 7.45 23.55
CA SER A 126 10.48 7.32 24.18
C SER A 126 10.75 5.95 24.81
N LEU A 127 9.75 5.08 24.94
CA LEU A 127 9.87 3.78 25.59
C LEU A 127 10.28 2.71 24.59
N ASN A 128 11.39 2.02 24.83
CA ASN A 128 11.86 0.93 23.98
C ASN A 128 11.24 -0.44 24.38
N PRO A 129 11.29 -1.47 23.50
CA PRO A 129 10.67 -2.77 23.79
C PRO A 129 11.21 -3.44 25.06
N ILE A 130 12.51 -3.28 25.31
CA ILE A 130 13.21 -3.88 26.47
C ILE A 130 12.72 -3.26 27.78
N GLU A 131 12.48 -1.94 27.80
CA GLU A 131 11.93 -1.23 28.96
C GLU A 131 10.46 -1.55 29.21
N LEU A 132 9.68 -1.75 28.14
CA LEU A 132 8.30 -2.21 28.26
C LEU A 132 8.26 -3.63 28.82
N GLU A 133 9.07 -4.53 28.29
CA GLU A 133 9.19 -5.91 28.77
C GLU A 133 9.63 -5.97 30.24
N LYS A 134 10.65 -5.19 30.65
CA LYS A 134 11.07 -5.06 32.05
C LYS A 134 9.94 -4.62 32.99
N LYS A 135 8.97 -3.84 32.51
CA LYS A 135 7.81 -3.42 33.31
C LYS A 135 6.76 -4.50 33.47
N PHE A 136 6.63 -5.43 32.52
CA PHE A 136 5.61 -6.48 32.51
C PHE A 136 6.13 -7.86 32.96
N ILE A 137 7.44 -8.12 32.91
CA ILE A 137 8.05 -9.40 33.32
C ILE A 137 7.86 -9.71 34.81
N LYS A 138 7.59 -8.68 35.63
CA LYS A 138 7.30 -8.84 37.07
C LYS A 138 5.98 -9.57 37.36
N PHE A 139 5.12 -9.74 36.36
CA PHE A 139 3.83 -10.43 36.50
C PHE A 139 3.88 -11.90 36.07
N GLY A 140 4.90 -12.29 35.29
CA GLY A 140 5.10 -13.66 34.79
C GLY A 140 6.07 -13.69 33.60
N PRO A 141 6.49 -14.90 33.16
CA PRO A 141 7.36 -15.06 32.00
C PRO A 141 6.66 -14.61 30.71
N ILE A 142 7.40 -13.86 29.89
CA ILE A 142 6.92 -13.26 28.63
C ILE A 142 7.46 -14.08 27.46
N GLU A 143 6.57 -14.56 26.61
CA GLU A 143 6.88 -15.31 25.38
C GLU A 143 7.36 -14.37 24.27
N SER A 144 6.72 -13.20 24.13
CA SER A 144 7.17 -12.17 23.18
C SER A 144 6.62 -10.78 23.49
N THR A 145 7.41 -9.76 23.16
CA THR A 145 7.00 -8.34 23.21
C THR A 145 7.21 -7.70 21.84
N LYS A 146 6.20 -6.98 21.34
CA LYS A 146 6.28 -6.23 20.08
C LYS A 146 5.78 -4.81 20.26
N LEU A 147 6.55 -3.82 19.82
CA LEU A 147 6.11 -2.42 19.78
C LEU A 147 5.69 -2.01 18.38
N PHE A 148 4.67 -1.17 18.32
CA PHE A 148 4.13 -0.54 17.13
C PHE A 148 4.26 0.97 17.29
N SER A 149 5.45 1.51 16.98
CA SER A 149 5.76 2.94 17.14
C SER A 149 4.88 3.85 16.27
N ASN A 150 4.28 3.33 15.20
CA ASN A 150 3.31 4.04 14.37
C ASN A 150 1.92 4.17 15.01
N LYS A 151 1.65 3.47 16.11
CA LYS A 151 0.36 3.43 16.82
C LYS A 151 0.49 3.69 18.32
N ASN A 152 1.69 4.08 18.81
CA ASN A 152 1.99 4.18 20.24
C ASN A 152 1.42 3.00 21.04
N SER A 153 1.58 1.77 20.52
CA SER A 153 0.96 0.58 21.08
C SER A 153 1.97 -0.57 21.14
N GLY A 154 1.75 -1.54 22.02
CA GLY A 154 2.55 -2.75 22.16
C GLY A 154 1.67 -3.98 22.33
N LEU A 155 2.20 -5.14 21.94
CA LEU A 155 1.61 -6.44 22.19
C LEU A 155 2.57 -7.24 23.08
N ILE A 156 2.05 -7.80 24.17
CA ILE A 156 2.81 -8.62 25.13
C ILE A 156 2.12 -9.96 25.24
N ASN A 157 2.83 -11.04 24.93
CA ASN A 157 2.35 -12.41 25.07
C ASN A 157 2.98 -13.04 26.30
N PHE A 158 2.17 -13.46 27.27
CA PHE A 158 2.61 -14.20 28.45
C PHE A 158 2.54 -15.70 28.19
N GLU A 159 3.43 -16.49 28.80
CA GLU A 159 3.33 -17.96 28.71
C GLU A 159 2.05 -18.48 29.39
N ASN A 160 1.63 -17.81 30.48
CA ASN A 160 0.49 -18.19 31.31
C ASN A 160 -0.64 -17.17 31.23
N LEU A 161 -1.88 -17.67 31.20
CA LEU A 161 -3.10 -16.85 31.17
C LEU A 161 -3.28 -16.03 32.45
N ASP A 162 -3.01 -16.64 33.61
CA ASP A 162 -3.17 -16.00 34.92
C ASP A 162 -2.24 -14.78 35.10
N ASP A 163 -1.07 -14.81 34.46
CA ASP A 163 -0.08 -13.73 34.54
C ASP A 163 -0.49 -12.54 33.65
N ALA A 164 -1.09 -12.82 32.48
CA ALA A 164 -1.72 -11.80 31.64
C ALA A 164 -2.91 -11.13 32.35
N ILE A 165 -3.73 -11.88 33.10
CA ILE A 165 -4.83 -11.32 33.89
C ILE A 165 -4.29 -10.38 34.97
N LYS A 166 -3.31 -10.83 35.77
CA LYS A 166 -2.68 -9.99 36.81
C LYS A 166 -2.03 -8.73 36.23
N ALA A 167 -1.37 -8.85 35.08
CA ALA A 167 -0.73 -7.73 34.41
C ALA A 167 -1.76 -6.72 33.87
N MET A 168 -2.88 -7.18 33.29
CA MET A 168 -3.96 -6.33 32.82
C MET A 168 -4.59 -5.53 33.97
N GLU A 169 -4.93 -6.18 35.07
CA GLU A 169 -5.56 -5.52 36.24
C GLU A 169 -4.66 -4.45 36.86
N LYS A 170 -3.34 -4.67 36.90
CA LYS A 170 -2.38 -3.77 37.56
C LYS A 170 -1.79 -2.69 36.65
N MET A 171 -1.74 -2.91 35.33
CA MET A 171 -1.09 -1.98 34.40
C MET A 171 -2.08 -1.17 33.56
N ASN A 172 -3.37 -1.52 33.54
CA ASN A 172 -4.39 -0.70 32.91
C ASN A 172 -4.62 0.59 33.73
N GLY A 173 -4.40 1.75 33.12
CA GLY A 173 -4.44 3.05 33.78
C GLY A 173 -3.11 3.51 34.40
N PHE A 174 -2.01 2.77 34.19
CA PHE A 174 -0.69 3.15 34.74
C PHE A 174 -0.13 4.40 34.05
N GLU A 175 0.20 5.43 34.83
CA GLU A 175 0.75 6.69 34.31
C GLU A 175 2.28 6.67 34.18
N LEU A 176 2.78 7.05 33.01
CA LEU A 176 4.20 7.24 32.73
C LEU A 176 4.41 8.41 31.78
N ASN A 177 5.23 9.38 32.16
CA ASN A 177 5.59 10.56 31.35
C ASN A 177 4.36 11.28 30.74
N CYS A 178 3.35 11.55 31.57
CA CYS A 178 2.08 12.19 31.17
C CYS A 178 1.22 11.38 30.17
N SER A 179 1.47 10.07 30.03
CA SER A 179 0.62 9.14 29.27
C SER A 179 0.11 8.01 30.17
N THR A 180 -1.17 7.67 30.04
CA THR A 180 -1.82 6.56 30.74
C THR A 180 -1.84 5.31 29.86
N PHE A 181 -1.28 4.19 30.33
CA PHE A 181 -1.37 2.92 29.61
C PHE A 181 -2.82 2.45 29.58
N LYS A 182 -3.29 2.00 28.42
CA LYS A 182 -4.57 1.29 28.30
C LYS A 182 -4.30 -0.16 27.91
N VAL A 183 -4.55 -1.08 28.82
CA VAL A 183 -4.24 -2.51 28.65
C VAL A 183 -5.53 -3.31 28.48
N SER A 184 -5.60 -4.12 27.42
CA SER A 184 -6.76 -4.98 27.13
C SER A 184 -6.30 -6.33 26.58
N PHE A 185 -7.09 -7.40 26.75
CA PHE A 185 -6.79 -8.69 26.12
C PHE A 185 -6.83 -8.58 24.60
N ALA A 186 -5.80 -9.09 23.92
CA ALA A 186 -5.72 -9.14 22.48
C ALA A 186 -6.64 -10.26 21.96
N LYS A 187 -7.36 -10.00 20.87
CA LYS A 187 -8.25 -10.99 20.22
C LYS A 187 -7.39 -12.11 19.64
N VAL A 188 -7.55 -13.33 20.16
CA VAL A 188 -6.81 -14.51 19.71
C VAL A 188 -7.44 -15.07 18.44
N HIS A 189 -6.64 -15.24 17.40
CA HIS A 189 -6.84 -16.28 16.39
C HIS A 189 -6.00 -17.48 16.84
N GLU A 190 -6.65 -18.59 17.19
CA GLU A 190 -5.96 -19.79 17.66
C GLU A 190 -5.21 -20.47 16.51
N SER A 191 -3.91 -20.63 16.67
CA SER A 191 -3.09 -21.60 15.94
C SER A 191 -2.88 -22.81 16.85
N HIS A 192 -3.47 -23.95 16.48
CA HIS A 192 -3.13 -25.23 17.10
C HIS A 192 -1.98 -25.88 16.32
N ASP A 193 -0.86 -26.07 17.02
CA ASP A 193 0.15 -27.07 16.68
C ASP A 193 0.16 -28.12 17.80
N SER A 194 0.15 -29.40 17.43
CA SER A 194 0.60 -30.49 18.31
C SER A 194 1.13 -31.67 17.49
N ASP A 195 2.45 -31.78 17.51
CA ASP A 195 3.33 -32.94 17.56
C ASP A 195 2.89 -34.37 17.12
N SER A 196 3.66 -34.85 16.14
CA SER A 196 4.38 -36.13 16.01
C SER A 196 3.77 -37.47 16.48
N VAL A 197 3.55 -38.36 15.50
CA VAL A 197 3.70 -39.83 15.63
C VAL A 197 4.48 -40.38 14.43
N LYS A 198 5.60 -41.07 14.70
CA LYS A 198 6.34 -41.91 13.75
C LYS A 198 5.66 -43.28 13.62
N SER A 199 5.49 -43.76 12.39
CA SER A 199 5.53 -45.20 12.09
C SER A 199 5.86 -45.45 10.61
N LEU A 200 6.73 -46.44 10.41
CA LEU A 200 7.27 -46.95 9.15
C LEU A 200 6.19 -47.45 8.18
N SER A 201 6.41 -47.29 6.87
CA SER A 201 6.65 -48.45 5.98
C SER A 201 7.01 -48.02 4.55
N THR A 202 8.09 -48.63 4.08
CA THR A 202 8.51 -48.90 2.71
C THR A 202 7.39 -49.09 1.68
N GLU A 203 7.58 -48.55 0.47
CA GLU A 203 7.82 -49.38 -0.73
C GLU A 203 8.24 -48.57 -1.96
N LYS A 204 9.18 -49.16 -2.69
CA LYS A 204 9.74 -48.72 -3.97
C LYS A 204 8.82 -49.19 -5.09
N SER A 205 8.54 -48.33 -6.06
CA SER A 205 8.29 -48.75 -7.44
C SER A 205 8.89 -47.72 -8.40
N LYS A 206 9.99 -48.12 -9.02
CA LYS A 206 10.49 -47.55 -10.28
C LYS A 206 9.50 -47.93 -11.36
N ASP A 207 9.20 -47.02 -12.28
CA ASP A 207 9.27 -47.39 -13.69
C ASP A 207 9.65 -46.19 -14.56
N THR A 208 10.74 -46.44 -15.27
CA THR A 208 11.32 -45.68 -16.36
C THR A 208 10.58 -46.01 -17.64
N GLU A 209 10.20 -45.01 -18.44
CA GLU A 209 10.28 -45.21 -19.89
C GLU A 209 10.63 -43.93 -20.66
N LYS A 210 11.61 -44.11 -21.55
CA LYS A 210 12.22 -43.11 -22.40
C LYS A 210 11.47 -43.06 -23.74
N GLY A 211 11.24 -41.84 -24.22
CA GLY A 211 11.69 -41.43 -25.55
C GLY A 211 10.62 -41.23 -26.63
N LYS A 212 10.57 -40.01 -27.17
CA LYS A 212 11.07 -39.72 -28.53
C LYS A 212 10.94 -38.23 -28.86
N LYS A 213 12.06 -37.62 -29.23
CA LYS A 213 12.12 -36.30 -29.90
C LYS A 213 11.61 -36.43 -31.33
N LYS A 214 10.74 -35.51 -31.76
CA LYS A 214 10.65 -35.07 -33.15
C LYS A 214 10.63 -33.54 -33.17
N SER A 215 11.45 -33.01 -34.08
CA SER A 215 11.75 -31.62 -34.35
C SER A 215 10.69 -30.99 -35.25
N GLU A 216 10.22 -29.80 -34.91
CA GLU A 216 9.62 -28.85 -35.86
C GLU A 216 10.14 -27.44 -35.57
N LYS A 217 10.65 -26.78 -36.62
CA LYS A 217 11.08 -25.38 -36.63
C LYS A 217 9.87 -24.51 -37.00
N GLY A 218 9.67 -23.39 -36.30
CA GLY A 218 9.07 -22.19 -36.91
C GLY A 218 7.89 -21.54 -36.19
N LYS A 219 8.18 -20.79 -35.10
CA LYS A 219 7.60 -19.49 -34.71
C LYS A 219 8.39 -19.04 -33.48
N LYS A 220 8.90 -17.80 -33.44
CA LYS A 220 9.53 -17.27 -32.21
C LYS A 220 8.41 -16.94 -31.22
N ASP A 221 7.89 -17.98 -30.57
CA ASP A 221 6.98 -17.85 -29.45
C ASP A 221 7.71 -17.14 -28.30
N LEU A 222 7.05 -16.15 -27.69
CA LEU A 222 7.53 -15.56 -26.44
C LEU A 222 7.71 -16.70 -25.41
N PRO A 223 8.83 -16.75 -24.67
CA PRO A 223 9.07 -17.82 -23.71
C PRO A 223 7.97 -17.83 -22.65
N GLN A 224 7.32 -18.98 -22.47
CA GLN A 224 6.28 -19.17 -21.47
C GLN A 224 6.78 -18.77 -20.07
N LEU A 225 5.88 -18.26 -19.22
CA LEU A 225 6.07 -18.15 -17.78
C LEU A 225 6.04 -19.58 -17.22
N THR A 226 7.15 -20.29 -17.39
CA THR A 226 7.43 -21.53 -16.70
C THR A 226 8.13 -21.18 -15.40
N ILE A 227 7.53 -21.58 -14.28
CA ILE A 227 8.29 -21.77 -13.05
C ILE A 227 8.86 -23.19 -13.17
N PRO A 228 10.18 -23.40 -13.12
CA PRO A 228 10.73 -24.75 -13.05
C PRO A 228 10.04 -25.53 -11.93
N ILE A 229 9.55 -26.74 -12.24
CA ILE A 229 8.90 -27.64 -11.25
C ILE A 229 9.93 -28.14 -10.21
N THR A 230 11.23 -27.91 -10.44
CA THR A 230 12.29 -28.08 -9.45
C THR A 230 12.38 -26.84 -8.57
N THR A 231 12.01 -27.01 -7.31
CA THR A 231 12.09 -26.05 -6.20
C THR A 231 13.54 -25.68 -5.82
N GLU A 232 14.45 -25.55 -6.77
CA GLU A 232 15.84 -25.15 -6.56
C GLU A 232 16.18 -23.90 -7.38
N TYR A 233 16.78 -22.91 -6.70
CA TYR A 233 17.23 -21.58 -7.14
C TYR A 233 16.11 -20.53 -7.30
N LEU A 234 15.96 -19.51 -6.45
CA LEU A 234 16.82 -18.89 -5.44
C LEU A 234 16.26 -19.17 -4.03
N LYS A 235 17.04 -19.85 -3.18
CA LYS A 235 16.96 -19.54 -1.75
C LYS A 235 17.38 -18.07 -1.63
N PRO A 236 16.63 -17.20 -0.94
CA PRO A 236 17.26 -16.02 -0.37
C PRO A 236 18.51 -16.54 0.36
N SER A 237 19.69 -16.00 0.07
CA SER A 237 20.80 -16.13 1.00
C SER A 237 20.26 -15.63 2.34
N ASP A 238 20.08 -16.53 3.30
CA ASP A 238 19.57 -16.20 4.64
C ASP A 238 20.62 -15.38 5.46
N ASP A 239 21.61 -14.79 4.79
CA ASP A 239 22.77 -14.08 5.35
C ASP A 239 23.12 -12.79 4.56
N GLU A 240 22.13 -12.04 4.04
CA GLU A 240 22.37 -10.68 3.55
C GLU A 240 21.62 -9.68 4.43
N GLU A 241 22.37 -8.81 5.13
CA GLU A 241 21.85 -7.57 5.70
C GLU A 241 20.87 -6.92 4.70
N SER A 242 19.65 -6.56 5.13
CA SER A 242 18.62 -6.01 4.24
C SER A 242 19.21 -4.91 3.34
N GLU A 243 19.39 -5.19 2.04
CA GLU A 243 19.94 -4.24 1.03
C GLU A 243 19.16 -2.90 1.01
N TYR A 244 17.90 -2.94 1.47
CA TYR A 244 16.97 -1.83 1.51
C TYR A 244 16.71 -1.34 2.94
N PHE A 245 16.49 -0.02 3.04
CA PHE A 245 16.04 0.62 4.27
C PHE A 245 14.53 0.47 4.44
N ASP A 246 14.08 0.27 5.68
CA ASP A 246 12.66 0.16 6.02
C ASP A 246 11.97 1.52 6.13
N THR A 247 12.73 2.59 6.40
CA THR A 247 12.22 3.95 6.57
C THR A 247 13.07 4.96 5.80
N ILE A 248 12.45 6.09 5.47
CA ILE A 248 13.12 7.24 4.86
C ILE A 248 13.44 8.23 5.99
N PRO A 249 14.70 8.69 6.13
CA PRO A 249 15.06 9.62 7.19
C PRO A 249 14.33 10.96 7.03
N THR A 250 13.99 11.58 8.15
CA THR A 250 13.47 12.95 8.16
C THR A 250 14.57 13.94 7.80
N LEU A 251 14.18 15.07 7.24
CA LEU A 251 15.14 16.13 6.94
C LEU A 251 15.61 16.74 8.27
N SER A 252 16.92 16.67 8.56
CA SER A 252 17.46 17.14 9.83
C SER A 252 17.23 18.65 10.02
N ASP A 253 16.84 19.06 11.24
CA ASP A 253 16.60 20.47 11.59
C ASP A 253 17.83 21.36 11.37
N HIS A 254 19.04 20.79 11.37
CA HIS A 254 20.28 21.53 11.08
C HIS A 254 20.36 22.02 9.62
N LEU A 255 19.59 21.44 8.69
CA LEU A 255 19.43 21.92 7.32
C LEU A 255 18.40 23.06 7.21
N ALA A 256 17.72 23.43 8.30
CA ALA A 256 16.71 24.49 8.31
C ALA A 256 17.30 25.90 8.50
N LYS A 257 18.63 26.04 8.62
CA LYS A 257 19.28 27.35 8.80
C LYS A 257 19.34 28.09 7.47
N ARG A 258 18.21 28.73 7.13
CA ARG A 258 18.02 29.44 5.86
C ARG A 258 19.06 30.53 5.66
N THR A 259 19.80 30.43 4.56
CA THR A 259 20.76 31.47 4.14
C THR A 259 20.10 32.51 3.25
N VAL A 260 18.97 32.18 2.61
CA VAL A 260 18.22 33.06 1.70
C VAL A 260 16.92 33.47 2.36
N ASP A 261 16.73 34.78 2.53
CA ASP A 261 15.50 35.33 3.11
C ASP A 261 14.31 35.21 2.15
N GLN A 262 13.09 35.30 2.71
CA GLN A 262 11.85 35.13 1.98
C GLN A 262 11.57 36.23 0.93
N ASN A 263 12.05 37.45 1.15
CA ASN A 263 11.84 38.53 0.19
C ASN A 263 12.72 38.32 -1.04
N LYS A 264 13.96 37.87 -0.84
CA LYS A 264 14.87 37.49 -1.92
C LYS A 264 14.32 36.32 -2.73
N LEU A 265 13.74 35.30 -2.10
CA LEU A 265 13.08 34.20 -2.82
C LEU A 265 11.89 34.69 -3.66
N LYS A 266 11.04 35.58 -3.14
CA LYS A 266 9.93 36.17 -3.90
C LYS A 266 10.42 36.97 -5.11
N GLU A 267 11.47 37.77 -4.93
CA GLU A 267 12.07 38.54 -6.02
C GLU A 267 12.66 37.63 -7.10
N MET A 268 13.42 36.61 -6.70
CA MET A 268 14.00 35.62 -7.61
C MET A 268 12.90 34.89 -8.39
N ARG A 269 11.84 34.44 -7.72
CA ARG A 269 10.70 33.78 -8.39
C ARG A 269 10.09 34.66 -9.46
N LYS A 270 9.84 35.94 -9.14
CA LYS A 270 9.27 36.92 -10.09
C LYS A 270 10.20 37.14 -11.28
N LYS A 271 11.51 37.27 -11.06
CA LYS A 271 12.49 37.44 -12.16
C LYS A 271 12.60 36.19 -13.04
N LEU A 272 12.49 34.99 -12.46
CA LEU A 272 12.51 33.72 -13.19
C LEU A 272 11.21 33.44 -13.99
N GLU A 273 10.12 34.19 -13.77
CA GLU A 273 8.92 34.16 -14.62
C GLU A 273 9.13 34.91 -15.95
N GLY A 274 10.01 35.91 -15.96
CA GLY A 274 10.36 36.67 -17.16
C GLY A 274 11.53 36.09 -17.94
N HIS A 275 12.04 36.89 -18.88
CA HIS A 275 13.31 36.62 -19.53
C HIS A 275 14.45 36.70 -18.51
N THR A 276 15.31 35.70 -18.48
CA THR A 276 16.48 35.63 -17.61
C THR A 276 17.69 35.21 -18.45
N THR A 277 18.77 35.96 -18.34
CA THR A 277 20.02 35.66 -19.06
C THR A 277 20.76 34.49 -18.42
N ALA A 278 21.65 33.82 -19.18
CA ALA A 278 22.46 32.72 -18.65
C ALA A 278 23.30 33.14 -17.42
N LYS A 279 23.83 34.38 -17.42
CA LYS A 279 24.59 34.94 -16.29
C LYS A 279 23.72 35.12 -15.03
N GLU A 280 22.48 35.52 -15.19
CA GLU A 280 21.54 35.64 -14.07
C GLU A 280 21.16 34.26 -13.53
N ILE A 281 20.92 33.27 -14.39
CA ILE A 281 20.68 31.88 -13.98
C ILE A 281 21.87 31.33 -13.18
N GLU A 282 23.09 31.58 -13.62
CA GLU A 282 24.30 31.17 -12.90
C GLU A 282 24.41 31.86 -11.53
N SER A 283 24.09 33.16 -11.46
CA SER A 283 24.04 33.90 -10.18
C SER A 283 22.98 33.33 -9.22
N TYR A 284 21.79 32.98 -9.74
CA TYR A 284 20.74 32.34 -8.93
C TYR A 284 21.13 30.93 -8.50
N PHE A 285 21.77 30.16 -9.37
CA PHE A 285 22.33 28.85 -9.03
C PHE A 285 23.29 28.97 -7.85
N ASN A 286 24.29 29.85 -7.94
CA ASN A 286 25.26 30.07 -6.86
C ASN A 286 24.59 30.51 -5.56
N THR A 287 23.53 31.32 -5.66
CA THR A 287 22.75 31.76 -4.49
C THR A 287 22.04 30.59 -3.79
N ILE A 288 21.33 29.74 -4.54
CA ILE A 288 20.55 28.64 -3.94
C ILE A 288 21.43 27.47 -3.51
N MET A 289 22.60 27.26 -4.11
CA MET A 289 23.42 26.07 -3.88
C MET A 289 23.86 25.89 -2.43
N SER A 290 23.98 26.96 -1.63
CA SER A 290 24.32 26.87 -0.21
C SER A 290 23.28 26.09 0.60
N ASP A 291 21.99 26.31 0.31
CA ASP A 291 20.82 25.82 1.05
C ASP A 291 19.83 25.05 0.14
N VAL A 292 20.32 24.46 -0.95
CA VAL A 292 19.47 23.86 -1.99
C VAL A 292 18.58 22.74 -1.44
N VAL A 293 19.08 21.99 -0.45
CA VAL A 293 18.33 20.89 0.19
C VAL A 293 17.09 21.42 0.90
N GLY A 294 17.24 22.44 1.76
CA GLY A 294 16.11 23.05 2.47
C GLY A 294 15.14 23.77 1.51
N LEU A 295 15.68 24.39 0.46
CA LEU A 295 14.87 25.05 -0.57
C LEU A 295 14.00 24.06 -1.37
N CYS A 296 14.42 22.80 -1.55
CA CYS A 296 13.58 21.82 -2.24
C CYS A 296 12.25 21.57 -1.52
N THR A 297 12.22 21.67 -0.20
CA THR A 297 11.01 21.49 0.61
C THR A 297 10.26 22.80 0.89
N ASP A 298 10.88 23.96 0.67
CA ASP A 298 10.23 25.27 0.82
C ASP A 298 9.15 25.50 -0.25
N TYR A 299 8.09 26.23 0.11
CA TYR A 299 6.92 26.48 -0.76
C TYR A 299 7.22 27.40 -1.96
N ILE A 300 8.22 28.28 -1.87
CA ILE A 300 8.73 29.10 -2.98
C ILE A 300 10.01 28.49 -3.54
N GLY A 301 10.90 28.05 -2.65
CA GLY A 301 12.21 27.49 -2.99
C GLY A 301 12.11 26.36 -3.99
N ASN A 302 11.16 25.43 -3.84
CA ASN A 302 11.00 24.30 -4.76
C ASN A 302 10.78 24.76 -6.21
N VAL A 303 10.04 25.86 -6.41
CA VAL A 303 9.75 26.42 -7.75
C VAL A 303 11.01 27.06 -8.33
N ILE A 304 11.78 27.76 -7.50
CA ILE A 304 13.05 28.37 -7.92
C ILE A 304 14.06 27.29 -8.32
N VAL A 305 14.20 26.24 -7.51
CA VAL A 305 15.11 25.13 -7.80
C VAL A 305 14.76 24.49 -9.15
N GLN A 306 13.47 24.22 -9.40
CA GLN A 306 13.01 23.69 -10.69
C GLN A 306 13.35 24.61 -11.87
N LYS A 307 13.03 25.91 -11.76
CA LYS A 307 13.29 26.88 -12.83
C LYS A 307 14.79 27.11 -13.10
N VAL A 308 15.62 27.04 -12.07
CA VAL A 308 17.08 27.11 -12.22
C VAL A 308 17.58 25.83 -12.89
N LEU A 309 17.06 24.66 -12.50
CA LEU A 309 17.44 23.37 -13.07
C LEU A 309 17.19 23.30 -14.59
N ASP A 310 16.07 23.87 -15.05
CA ASP A 310 15.70 23.96 -16.47
C ASP A 310 16.73 24.66 -17.35
N ARG A 311 17.41 25.66 -16.79
CA ARG A 311 18.19 26.65 -17.57
C ARG A 311 19.68 26.65 -17.23
N THR A 312 20.08 25.86 -16.25
CA THR A 312 21.48 25.77 -15.82
C THR A 312 22.29 24.85 -16.75
N SER A 313 23.61 25.05 -16.78
CA SER A 313 24.54 24.23 -17.57
C SER A 313 24.56 22.78 -17.07
N ASP A 314 24.98 21.83 -17.91
CA ASP A 314 25.09 20.43 -17.52
C ASP A 314 26.07 20.20 -16.35
N GLU A 315 27.13 21.02 -16.26
CA GLU A 315 28.08 21.00 -15.14
C GLU A 315 27.41 21.42 -13.82
N ASN A 316 26.66 22.54 -13.84
CA ASN A 316 25.94 23.00 -12.66
C ASN A 316 24.79 22.06 -12.29
N ARG A 317 24.12 21.46 -13.29
CA ARG A 317 23.11 20.42 -13.06
C ARG A 317 23.73 19.24 -12.34
N LEU A 318 24.91 18.78 -12.76
CA LEU A 318 25.64 17.71 -12.08
C LEU A 318 25.96 18.09 -10.62
N LYS A 319 26.51 19.29 -10.36
CA LYS A 319 26.81 19.76 -9.00
C LYS A 319 25.57 19.78 -8.10
N LEU A 320 24.43 20.19 -8.62
CA LEU A 320 23.16 20.20 -7.89
C LEU A 320 22.66 18.78 -7.59
N ILE A 321 22.68 17.89 -8.59
CA ILE A 321 22.25 16.50 -8.43
C ILE A 321 23.17 15.77 -7.43
N GLU A 322 24.47 15.96 -7.53
CA GLU A 322 25.45 15.40 -6.59
C GLU A 322 25.15 15.85 -5.16
N LYS A 323 24.91 17.15 -4.94
CA LYS A 323 24.57 17.70 -3.62
C LYS A 323 23.24 17.17 -3.08
N LEU A 324 22.25 16.94 -3.94
CA LEU A 324 20.93 16.44 -3.53
C LEU A 324 20.86 14.91 -3.44
N SER A 325 21.78 14.17 -4.07
CA SER A 325 21.77 12.70 -4.16
C SER A 325 21.52 12.00 -2.82
N PRO A 326 22.20 12.35 -1.71
CA PRO A 326 21.97 11.70 -0.40
C PRO A 326 20.59 11.97 0.21
N HIS A 327 19.86 12.96 -0.30
CA HIS A 327 18.60 13.45 0.24
C HIS A 327 17.40 13.20 -0.69
N LEU A 328 17.60 12.62 -1.87
CA LEU A 328 16.54 12.48 -2.88
C LEU A 328 15.34 11.70 -2.35
N ALA A 329 15.54 10.66 -1.53
CA ALA A 329 14.44 9.92 -0.92
C ALA A 329 13.63 10.79 0.05
N THR A 330 14.30 11.50 0.97
CA THR A 330 13.66 12.41 1.93
C THR A 330 12.93 13.56 1.26
N VAL A 331 13.55 14.18 0.24
CA VAL A 331 12.92 15.27 -0.52
C VAL A 331 11.76 14.73 -1.37
N GLY A 332 11.89 13.51 -1.91
CA GLY A 332 10.91 12.88 -2.80
C GLY A 332 9.56 12.56 -2.14
N ILE A 333 9.54 12.35 -0.82
CA ILE A 333 8.31 12.14 -0.04
C ILE A 333 7.72 13.43 0.52
N HIS A 334 8.32 14.59 0.22
CA HIS A 334 7.78 15.88 0.66
C HIS A 334 6.81 16.45 -0.38
N LYS A 335 5.68 17.02 0.07
CA LYS A 335 4.62 17.59 -0.80
C LYS A 335 5.13 18.60 -1.84
N ASN A 336 6.15 19.38 -1.48
CA ASN A 336 6.82 20.33 -2.39
C ASN A 336 8.07 19.72 -3.04
N GLY A 337 8.79 18.86 -2.32
CA GLY A 337 10.09 18.35 -2.75
C GLY A 337 9.98 17.32 -3.86
N THR A 338 8.87 16.56 -3.88
CA THR A 338 8.59 15.57 -4.93
C THR A 338 8.67 16.17 -6.33
N TRP A 339 8.19 17.40 -6.53
CA TRP A 339 8.24 18.10 -7.81
C TRP A 339 9.69 18.37 -8.26
N VAL A 340 10.55 18.72 -7.31
CA VAL A 340 11.97 18.94 -7.58
C VAL A 340 12.66 17.64 -7.97
N VAL A 341 12.40 16.55 -7.25
CA VAL A 341 13.03 15.25 -7.55
C VAL A 341 12.56 14.69 -8.89
N GLN A 342 11.27 14.79 -9.21
CA GLN A 342 10.75 14.42 -10.52
C GLN A 342 11.41 15.27 -11.62
N LYS A 343 11.56 16.58 -11.40
CA LYS A 343 12.23 17.47 -12.35
C LYS A 343 13.72 17.14 -12.53
N ILE A 344 14.42 16.75 -11.46
CA ILE A 344 15.80 16.25 -11.52
C ILE A 344 15.90 15.02 -12.42
N ILE A 345 14.96 14.09 -12.29
CA ILE A 345 14.93 12.87 -13.11
C ILE A 345 14.69 13.22 -14.58
N ASP A 346 13.80 14.17 -14.88
CA ASP A 346 13.49 14.59 -16.25
C ASP A 346 14.63 15.33 -16.94
N GLU A 347 15.40 16.13 -16.20
CA GLU A 347 16.50 16.93 -16.75
C GLU A 347 17.87 16.20 -16.72
N ALA A 348 17.92 14.97 -16.21
CA ALA A 348 19.13 14.16 -16.16
C ALA A 348 19.52 13.67 -17.56
N LYS A 349 20.51 14.33 -18.17
CA LYS A 349 20.94 14.08 -19.56
C LYS A 349 22.22 13.25 -19.64
N GLY A 350 23.05 13.28 -18.60
CA GLY A 350 24.35 12.59 -18.56
C GLY A 350 24.35 11.30 -17.73
N PRO A 351 25.16 10.28 -18.08
CA PRO A 351 25.21 9.01 -17.36
C PRO A 351 25.63 9.16 -15.90
N VAL A 352 26.52 10.11 -15.61
CA VAL A 352 26.96 10.40 -14.24
C VAL A 352 25.81 10.98 -13.39
N GLN A 353 25.01 11.89 -13.97
CA GLN A 353 23.83 12.47 -13.31
C GLN A 353 22.82 11.35 -12.96
N VAL A 354 22.57 10.44 -13.91
CA VAL A 354 21.70 9.29 -13.70
C VAL A 354 22.22 8.39 -12.57
N GLN A 355 23.53 8.15 -12.49
CA GLN A 355 24.10 7.33 -11.43
C GLN A 355 23.92 7.94 -10.04
N TYR A 356 24.08 9.26 -9.90
CA TYR A 356 23.80 9.93 -8.63
C TYR A 356 22.33 9.83 -8.22
N ILE A 357 21.40 9.90 -9.19
CA ILE A 357 19.97 9.71 -8.93
C ILE A 357 19.69 8.28 -8.45
N VAL A 358 20.19 7.27 -9.18
CA VAL A 358 20.01 5.86 -8.83
C VAL A 358 20.60 5.57 -7.44
N ASN A 359 21.81 6.05 -7.15
CA ASN A 359 22.46 5.85 -5.86
C ASN A 359 21.66 6.47 -4.70
N GLY A 360 21.05 7.64 -4.90
CA GLY A 360 20.24 8.33 -3.90
C GLY A 360 18.89 7.68 -3.61
N LEU A 361 18.35 6.90 -4.54
CA LEU A 361 17.01 6.31 -4.47
C LEU A 361 17.00 4.80 -4.24
N LYS A 362 18.01 4.07 -4.74
CA LYS A 362 18.01 2.60 -4.82
C LYS A 362 17.66 1.93 -3.50
N LYS A 363 18.37 2.25 -2.41
CA LYS A 363 18.16 1.62 -1.09
C LYS A 363 16.83 2.01 -0.43
N TYR A 364 16.22 3.12 -0.83
CA TYR A 364 14.93 3.59 -0.31
C TYR A 364 13.74 3.23 -1.21
N THR A 365 13.95 2.44 -2.26
CA THR A 365 12.90 2.15 -3.24
C THR A 365 11.65 1.50 -2.62
N PRO A 366 11.75 0.51 -1.70
CA PRO A 366 10.56 -0.04 -1.05
C PRO A 366 9.72 0.98 -0.28
N PRO A 367 10.27 1.77 0.67
CA PRO A 367 9.47 2.79 1.35
C PRO A 367 9.01 3.92 0.41
N LEU A 368 9.76 4.24 -0.65
CA LEU A 368 9.30 5.22 -1.66
C LEU A 368 8.08 4.72 -2.43
N LEU A 369 8.04 3.44 -2.84
CA LEU A 369 6.87 2.85 -3.50
C LEU A 369 5.62 2.83 -2.60
N LEU A 370 5.81 2.79 -1.29
CA LEU A 370 4.73 2.82 -0.30
C LEU A 370 4.27 4.24 0.09
N ASP A 371 5.01 5.28 -0.30
CA ASP A 371 4.68 6.68 0.01
C ASP A 371 3.73 7.30 -1.02
N GLN A 372 2.88 8.25 -0.58
CA GLN A 372 1.88 8.91 -1.43
C GLN A 372 2.47 9.82 -2.53
N PHE A 373 3.71 10.32 -2.35
CA PHE A 373 4.44 11.13 -3.32
C PHE A 373 5.63 10.37 -3.91
N GLY A 374 6.38 9.66 -3.06
CA GLY A 374 7.59 8.92 -3.43
C GLY A 374 7.34 7.86 -4.51
N ASN A 375 6.12 7.30 -4.58
CA ASN A 375 5.81 6.31 -5.60
C ASN A 375 5.88 6.88 -7.02
N TYR A 376 5.56 8.17 -7.20
CA TYR A 376 5.67 8.85 -8.49
C TYR A 376 7.12 9.18 -8.83
N VAL A 377 7.96 9.47 -7.83
CA VAL A 377 9.41 9.63 -8.01
C VAL A 377 10.03 8.35 -8.58
N ILE A 378 9.67 7.18 -8.02
CA ILE A 378 10.16 5.90 -8.54
C ILE A 378 9.65 5.63 -9.95
N GLN A 379 8.38 5.95 -10.26
CA GLN A 379 7.85 5.81 -11.62
C GLN A 379 8.58 6.71 -12.62
N CYS A 380 9.00 7.91 -12.24
CA CYS A 380 9.80 8.78 -13.10
C CYS A 380 11.14 8.14 -13.49
N CYS A 381 11.74 7.36 -12.58
CA CYS A 381 13.00 6.66 -12.83
C CYS A 381 12.90 5.60 -13.96
N LEU A 382 11.69 5.20 -14.37
CA LEU A 382 11.50 4.31 -15.53
C LEU A 382 12.09 4.92 -16.82
N ARG A 383 12.07 6.26 -16.96
CA ARG A 383 12.60 7.00 -18.11
C ARG A 383 14.12 6.98 -18.23
N LEU A 384 14.85 6.54 -17.18
CA LEU A 384 16.32 6.54 -17.14
C LEU A 384 16.98 5.44 -18.00
N GLY A 385 16.17 4.61 -18.66
CA GLY A 385 16.63 3.50 -19.50
C GLY A 385 16.67 2.17 -18.76
N THR A 386 16.61 1.07 -19.51
CA THR A 386 16.37 -0.29 -18.99
C THR A 386 17.45 -0.81 -18.05
N GLN A 387 18.69 -0.34 -18.18
CA GLN A 387 19.77 -0.67 -17.26
C GLN A 387 19.64 0.10 -15.95
N ASN A 388 19.30 1.40 -16.03
CA ASN A 388 19.25 2.28 -14.88
C ASN A 388 17.92 2.21 -14.12
N ASN A 389 16.87 1.65 -14.71
CA ASN A 389 15.59 1.44 -14.05
C ASN A 389 15.45 0.04 -13.41
N GLN A 390 16.45 -0.84 -13.57
CA GLN A 390 16.41 -2.22 -13.07
C GLN A 390 16.25 -2.30 -11.55
N PHE A 391 16.84 -1.37 -10.79
CA PHE A 391 16.75 -1.32 -9.33
C PHE A 391 15.30 -1.27 -8.80
N ILE A 392 14.37 -0.72 -9.59
CA ILE A 392 12.95 -0.66 -9.26
C ILE A 392 12.37 -2.06 -9.18
N PHE A 393 12.64 -2.88 -10.20
CA PHE A 393 12.13 -4.23 -10.31
C PHE A 393 12.80 -5.16 -9.30
N ASP A 394 14.10 -4.96 -9.04
CA ASP A 394 14.84 -5.70 -8.03
C ASP A 394 14.24 -5.46 -6.63
N ALA A 395 13.95 -4.20 -6.29
CA ALA A 395 13.30 -3.84 -5.02
C ALA A 395 11.88 -4.41 -4.90
N ILE A 396 11.09 -4.36 -5.98
CA ILE A 396 9.75 -4.96 -6.02
C ILE A 396 9.83 -6.47 -5.81
N VAL A 397 10.79 -7.16 -6.43
CA VAL A 397 10.96 -8.62 -6.27
C VAL A 397 11.37 -8.96 -4.85
N ALA A 398 12.33 -8.22 -4.28
CA ALA A 398 12.85 -8.46 -2.94
C ALA A 398 11.80 -8.21 -1.84
N LYS A 399 10.97 -7.16 -1.98
CA LYS A 399 10.01 -6.71 -0.96
C LYS A 399 8.56 -6.80 -1.44
N CYS A 400 8.23 -7.73 -2.35
CA CYS A 400 6.89 -7.86 -2.94
C CYS A 400 5.80 -8.07 -1.87
N LYS A 401 6.14 -8.84 -0.82
CA LYS A 401 5.24 -9.13 0.30
C LYS A 401 4.87 -7.87 1.10
N ASP A 402 5.75 -6.88 1.14
CA ASP A 402 5.54 -5.63 1.88
C ASP A 402 4.91 -4.55 0.98
N ILE A 403 5.39 -4.42 -0.26
CA ILE A 403 4.94 -3.39 -1.21
C ILE A 403 3.56 -3.75 -1.80
N GLY A 404 3.35 -5.02 -2.17
CA GLY A 404 2.17 -5.48 -2.91
C GLY A 404 0.82 -5.30 -2.19
N PRO A 405 0.73 -5.51 -0.86
CA PRO A 405 -0.49 -5.20 -0.09
C PRO A 405 -0.73 -3.70 0.16
N GLY A 406 0.27 -2.85 -0.08
CA GLY A 406 0.21 -1.41 0.19
C GLY A 406 -0.70 -0.66 -0.80
N ARG A 407 -1.41 0.37 -0.32
CA ARG A 407 -2.32 1.19 -1.15
C ARG A 407 -1.60 1.83 -2.33
N PHE A 408 -0.47 2.49 -2.05
CA PHE A 408 0.38 3.12 -3.06
C PHE A 408 1.24 2.09 -3.77
N GLY A 409 1.83 1.16 -3.02
CA GLY A 409 2.71 0.11 -3.54
C GLY A 409 2.09 -0.74 -4.64
N ALA A 410 0.87 -1.26 -4.46
CA ALA A 410 0.20 -2.06 -5.48
C ALA A 410 -0.05 -1.27 -6.79
N ARG A 411 -0.49 -0.01 -6.66
CA ARG A 411 -0.75 0.87 -7.81
C ARG A 411 0.54 1.25 -8.53
N ALA A 412 1.59 1.53 -7.77
CA ALA A 412 2.92 1.84 -8.28
C ALA A 412 3.54 0.64 -9.00
N ILE A 413 3.47 -0.57 -8.43
CA ILE A 413 3.91 -1.80 -9.10
C ILE A 413 3.17 -1.96 -10.42
N ARG A 414 1.84 -1.82 -10.44
CA ARG A 414 1.05 -1.91 -11.68
C ARG A 414 1.48 -0.87 -12.71
N ALA A 415 1.60 0.39 -12.31
CA ALA A 415 2.05 1.47 -13.20
C ALA A 415 3.45 1.21 -13.77
N CYS A 416 4.39 0.74 -12.94
CA CYS A 416 5.71 0.31 -13.39
C CYS A 416 5.62 -0.83 -14.40
N LEU A 417 4.74 -1.81 -14.19
CA LEU A 417 4.59 -2.94 -15.11
C LEU A 417 3.94 -2.57 -16.44
N GLU A 418 3.03 -1.60 -16.46
CA GLU A 418 2.31 -1.13 -17.65
C GLU A 418 3.08 -0.04 -18.43
N SER A 419 4.18 0.48 -17.89
CA SER A 419 5.01 1.51 -18.54
C SER A 419 5.66 1.02 -19.84
N GLN A 420 5.70 1.88 -20.85
CA GLN A 420 6.41 1.66 -22.12
C GLN A 420 7.93 1.47 -21.95
N HIS A 421 8.49 1.90 -20.83
CA HIS A 421 9.92 1.76 -20.51
C HIS A 421 10.26 0.44 -19.82
N THR A 422 9.26 -0.41 -19.60
CA THR A 422 9.39 -1.69 -18.90
C THR A 422 9.47 -2.84 -19.89
N THR A 423 10.55 -3.61 -19.80
CA THR A 423 10.77 -4.75 -20.70
C THR A 423 9.94 -5.97 -20.29
N LYS A 424 9.70 -6.89 -21.23
CA LYS A 424 9.09 -8.20 -20.92
C LYS A 424 9.89 -9.01 -19.89
N ARG A 425 11.22 -8.83 -19.84
CA ARG A 425 12.08 -9.46 -18.82
C ARG A 425 11.74 -8.95 -17.43
N GLN A 426 11.63 -7.63 -17.27
CA GLN A 426 11.27 -6.99 -16.01
C GLN A 426 9.83 -7.33 -15.58
N GLN A 427 8.87 -7.33 -16.52
CA GLN A 427 7.51 -7.82 -16.25
C GLN A 427 7.52 -9.26 -15.73
N LYS A 428 8.28 -10.16 -16.37
CA LYS A 428 8.39 -11.57 -15.96
C LYS A 428 9.01 -11.71 -14.57
N GLN A 429 10.05 -10.93 -14.25
CA GLN A 429 10.69 -10.92 -12.92
C GLN A 429 9.69 -10.60 -11.80
N VAL A 430 8.94 -9.50 -11.94
CA VAL A 430 7.94 -9.10 -10.94
C VAL A 430 6.75 -10.05 -10.92
N ALA A 431 6.30 -10.56 -12.09
CA ALA A 431 5.22 -11.54 -12.14
C ALA A 431 5.54 -12.80 -11.32
N MET A 432 6.79 -13.27 -11.32
CA MET A 432 7.21 -14.38 -10.46
C MET A 432 7.09 -14.04 -8.96
N ALA A 433 7.44 -12.82 -8.56
CA ALA A 433 7.26 -12.36 -7.18
C ALA A 433 5.78 -12.28 -6.78
N ILE A 434 4.92 -11.76 -7.66
CA ILE A 434 3.46 -11.75 -7.47
C ILE A 434 2.93 -13.18 -7.29
N VAL A 435 3.39 -14.15 -8.10
CA VAL A 435 2.98 -15.56 -7.96
C VAL A 435 3.45 -16.15 -6.63
N ARG A 436 4.66 -15.81 -6.16
CA ARG A 436 5.16 -16.27 -4.85
C ARG A 436 4.30 -15.76 -3.69
N CYS A 437 3.78 -14.53 -3.81
CA CYS A 437 2.92 -13.89 -2.81
C CYS A 437 1.42 -14.05 -3.09
N ALA A 438 1.02 -14.91 -4.04
CA ALA A 438 -0.34 -14.92 -4.58
C ALA A 438 -1.41 -15.18 -3.50
N THR A 439 -1.14 -16.07 -2.53
CA THR A 439 -2.07 -16.39 -1.45
C THR A 439 -2.44 -15.16 -0.63
N ASP A 440 -1.45 -14.34 -0.28
CA ASP A 440 -1.62 -13.15 0.55
C ASP A 440 -2.23 -11.99 -0.28
N LEU A 441 -1.82 -11.88 -1.55
CA LEU A 441 -2.30 -10.82 -2.44
C LEU A 441 -3.77 -11.02 -2.84
N CYS A 442 -4.23 -12.26 -3.03
CA CYS A 442 -5.63 -12.54 -3.42
C CYS A 442 -6.66 -12.14 -2.36
N VAL A 443 -6.26 -12.15 -1.08
CA VAL A 443 -7.13 -11.78 0.05
C VAL A 443 -6.96 -10.32 0.49
N ASN A 444 -6.07 -9.57 -0.16
CA ASN A 444 -5.83 -8.16 0.12
C ASN A 444 -6.48 -7.27 -0.96
N PRO A 445 -7.22 -6.21 -0.60
CA PRO A 445 -7.91 -5.36 -1.57
C PRO A 445 -6.97 -4.62 -2.54
N ASN A 446 -5.75 -4.27 -2.11
CA ASN A 446 -4.75 -3.68 -3.00
C ASN A 446 -4.00 -4.78 -3.78
N GLY A 447 -3.63 -5.88 -3.10
CA GLY A 447 -2.93 -7.00 -3.71
C GLY A 447 -3.73 -7.66 -4.85
N ALA A 448 -5.05 -7.70 -4.74
CA ALA A 448 -5.95 -8.22 -5.78
C ALA A 448 -5.83 -7.45 -7.11
N LEU A 449 -5.39 -6.18 -7.09
CA LEU A 449 -5.08 -5.40 -8.30
C LEU A 449 -3.91 -6.01 -9.07
N LEU A 450 -2.88 -6.52 -8.36
CA LEU A 450 -1.72 -7.15 -8.98
C LEU A 450 -2.05 -8.53 -9.55
N ILE A 451 -2.89 -9.29 -8.85
CA ILE A 451 -3.40 -10.58 -9.36
C ILE A 451 -4.25 -10.36 -10.61
N THR A 452 -5.11 -9.34 -10.59
CA THR A 452 -5.92 -8.94 -11.75
C THR A 452 -5.04 -8.51 -12.93
N TRP A 453 -4.04 -7.66 -12.69
CA TRP A 453 -3.06 -7.31 -13.72
C TRP A 453 -2.40 -8.56 -14.30
N LEU A 454 -1.96 -9.49 -13.44
CA LEU A 454 -1.28 -10.71 -13.88
C LEU A 454 -2.20 -11.55 -14.77
N LEU A 455 -3.43 -11.82 -14.36
CA LEU A 455 -4.37 -12.71 -15.07
C LEU A 455 -4.99 -12.08 -16.32
N ASP A 456 -5.35 -10.80 -16.26
CA ASP A 456 -6.16 -10.16 -17.30
C ASP A 456 -5.30 -9.33 -18.27
N THR A 457 -4.36 -8.54 -17.75
CA THR A 457 -3.63 -7.52 -18.53
C THR A 457 -2.26 -7.99 -19.02
N SER A 458 -1.52 -8.79 -18.24
CA SER A 458 -0.10 -9.03 -18.48
C SER A 458 0.22 -9.70 -19.82
N SER A 459 -0.74 -10.45 -20.38
CA SER A 459 -0.59 -11.32 -21.56
C SER A 459 0.51 -12.38 -21.44
N LEU A 460 1.09 -12.59 -20.25
CA LEU A 460 2.16 -13.56 -20.03
C LEU A 460 1.61 -14.99 -20.26
N PRO A 461 2.21 -15.80 -21.14
CA PRO A 461 1.78 -17.19 -21.32
C PRO A 461 2.10 -18.01 -20.07
N GLY A 462 1.21 -18.89 -19.60
CA GLY A 462 1.40 -19.69 -18.39
C GLY A 462 0.92 -19.00 -17.10
N ARG A 463 0.35 -17.80 -17.19
CA ARG A 463 -0.07 -16.99 -16.02
C ARG A 463 -1.14 -17.67 -15.15
N PHE A 464 -2.03 -18.47 -15.73
CA PHE A 464 -3.03 -19.21 -14.95
C PHE A 464 -2.42 -20.49 -14.36
N ARG A 465 -1.59 -21.20 -15.14
CA ARG A 465 -0.87 -22.41 -14.71
C ARG A 465 0.02 -22.20 -13.49
N VAL A 466 0.63 -21.03 -13.35
CA VAL A 466 1.52 -20.75 -12.21
C VAL A 466 0.78 -20.31 -10.95
N ILE A 467 -0.40 -19.70 -11.09
CA ILE A 467 -1.22 -19.28 -9.93
C ILE A 467 -2.04 -20.45 -9.39
N ALA A 468 -2.64 -21.27 -10.26
CA ALA A 468 -3.56 -22.32 -9.81
C ALA A 468 -2.96 -23.22 -8.69
N PRO A 469 -1.74 -23.78 -8.82
CA PRO A 469 -1.14 -24.61 -7.77
C PRO A 469 -0.90 -23.89 -6.44
N LYS A 470 -0.78 -22.56 -6.43
CA LYS A 470 -0.61 -21.77 -5.21
C LYS A 470 -1.89 -21.66 -4.39
N LEU A 471 -3.05 -21.70 -5.06
CA LEU A 471 -4.35 -21.53 -4.41
C LEU A 471 -5.01 -22.86 -4.02
N ILE A 472 -4.66 -23.97 -4.71
CA ILE A 472 -5.24 -25.29 -4.46
C ILE A 472 -5.18 -25.73 -2.98
N PRO A 473 -4.07 -25.57 -2.24
CA PRO A 473 -3.99 -26.05 -0.86
C PRO A 473 -5.05 -25.46 0.08
N ASN A 474 -5.53 -24.24 -0.20
CA ASN A 474 -6.54 -23.54 0.61
C ASN A 474 -7.76 -23.14 -0.25
N ILE A 475 -8.09 -23.96 -1.26
CA ILE A 475 -9.08 -23.61 -2.29
C ILE A 475 -10.47 -23.32 -1.71
N ALA A 476 -10.88 -24.05 -0.66
CA ALA A 476 -12.17 -23.84 0.00
C ALA A 476 -12.24 -22.46 0.66
N SER A 477 -11.22 -22.09 1.44
CA SER A 477 -11.11 -20.76 2.06
C SER A 477 -11.11 -19.65 1.00
N PHE A 478 -10.39 -19.82 -0.12
CA PHE A 478 -10.40 -18.81 -1.19
C PHE A 478 -11.76 -18.68 -1.89
N CYS A 479 -12.49 -19.78 -2.11
CA CYS A 479 -13.86 -19.73 -2.65
C CYS A 479 -14.83 -19.02 -1.69
N SER A 480 -14.61 -19.18 -0.39
CA SER A 480 -15.42 -18.60 0.69
C SER A 480 -15.02 -17.17 1.08
N ASN A 481 -13.97 -16.62 0.47
CA ASN A 481 -13.49 -15.26 0.75
C ASN A 481 -14.04 -14.24 -0.27
N LYS A 482 -14.52 -13.09 0.22
CA LYS A 482 -15.07 -12.00 -0.60
C LYS A 482 -14.18 -11.58 -1.76
N LEU A 483 -12.88 -11.42 -1.52
CA LEU A 483 -11.93 -10.91 -2.52
C LEU A 483 -11.33 -12.04 -3.35
N ALA A 484 -10.85 -13.10 -2.70
CA ALA A 484 -10.12 -14.17 -3.38
C ALA A 484 -11.01 -15.02 -4.30
N SER A 485 -12.31 -15.13 -4.00
CA SER A 485 -13.28 -15.83 -4.85
C SER A 485 -13.30 -15.30 -6.29
N SER A 486 -13.07 -14.00 -6.48
CA SER A 486 -12.94 -13.40 -7.81
C SER A 486 -11.76 -13.97 -8.59
N THR A 487 -10.64 -14.26 -7.92
CA THR A 487 -9.46 -14.89 -8.55
C THR A 487 -9.74 -16.33 -8.94
N ILE A 488 -10.45 -17.09 -8.08
CA ILE A 488 -10.88 -18.46 -8.42
C ILE A 488 -11.77 -18.45 -9.66
N LEU A 489 -12.74 -17.54 -9.71
CA LEU A 489 -13.62 -17.41 -10.86
C LEU A 489 -12.87 -17.02 -12.13
N LYS A 490 -11.84 -16.16 -12.05
CA LYS A 490 -10.98 -15.85 -13.21
C LYS A 490 -10.18 -17.07 -13.70
N LEU A 491 -9.68 -17.90 -12.80
CA LEU A 491 -8.99 -19.15 -13.16
C LEU A 491 -9.91 -20.14 -13.86
N VAL A 492 -11.20 -20.16 -13.49
CA VAL A 492 -12.22 -21.01 -14.12
C VAL A 492 -12.73 -20.40 -15.44
N ASN A 493 -12.99 -19.10 -15.48
CA ASN A 493 -13.65 -18.39 -16.58
C ASN A 493 -12.66 -17.94 -17.66
N GLN A 494 -11.85 -18.87 -18.14
CA GLN A 494 -10.91 -18.63 -19.24
C GLN A 494 -10.79 -19.87 -20.15
N ARG A 495 -10.41 -19.65 -21.41
CA ARG A 495 -10.22 -20.69 -22.44
C ARG A 495 -8.77 -20.80 -22.94
N VAL A 496 -7.85 -20.03 -22.35
CA VAL A 496 -6.45 -19.93 -22.79
C VAL A 496 -5.60 -21.09 -22.26
N GLU A 497 -5.77 -21.44 -20.98
CA GLU A 497 -5.01 -22.47 -20.26
C GLU A 497 -5.99 -23.44 -19.61
N MET A 498 -6.67 -24.23 -20.45
CA MET A 498 -7.75 -25.14 -20.01
C MET A 498 -7.28 -26.17 -18.97
N ASP A 499 -6.00 -26.55 -19.01
CA ASP A 499 -5.38 -27.44 -18.02
C ASP A 499 -5.37 -26.82 -16.60
N ALA A 500 -5.06 -25.52 -16.48
CA ALA A 500 -5.13 -24.80 -15.21
C ALA A 500 -6.58 -24.72 -14.70
N ARG A 501 -7.54 -24.43 -15.59
CA ARG A 501 -8.98 -24.44 -15.27
C ARG A 501 -9.43 -25.81 -14.76
N SER A 502 -9.13 -26.87 -15.50
CA SER A 502 -9.49 -28.24 -15.13
C SER A 502 -8.89 -28.64 -13.79
N THR A 503 -7.68 -28.19 -13.47
CA THR A 503 -7.05 -28.46 -12.17
C THR A 503 -7.80 -27.78 -11.02
N ILE A 504 -8.24 -26.54 -11.19
CA ILE A 504 -9.07 -25.83 -10.19
C ILE A 504 -10.42 -26.51 -10.02
N ILE A 505 -11.12 -26.85 -11.12
CA ILE A 505 -12.40 -27.57 -11.06
C ILE A 505 -12.23 -28.92 -10.35
N LYS A 506 -11.19 -29.68 -10.69
CA LYS A 506 -10.88 -30.95 -10.01
C LYS A 506 -10.67 -30.78 -8.51
N SER A 507 -9.96 -29.72 -8.11
CA SER A 507 -9.68 -29.43 -6.71
C SER A 507 -10.94 -29.05 -5.92
N ILE A 508 -11.90 -28.37 -6.55
CA ILE A 508 -13.16 -27.98 -5.90
C ILE A 508 -14.15 -29.15 -5.81
N PHE A 509 -14.32 -29.96 -6.87
CA PHE A 509 -15.42 -30.91 -6.97
C PHE A 509 -15.03 -32.39 -6.79
N TYR A 510 -13.73 -32.71 -6.89
CA TYR A 510 -13.25 -34.10 -6.98
C TYR A 510 -12.09 -34.46 -6.03
N GLN A 511 -11.53 -33.52 -5.24
CA GLN A 511 -10.53 -33.81 -4.19
C GLN A 511 -11.15 -34.20 -2.84
N GLY A 512 -12.26 -34.94 -2.87
CA GLY A 512 -13.03 -35.35 -1.69
C GLY A 512 -14.23 -34.47 -1.40
N ASP A 513 -15.21 -35.02 -0.69
CA ASP A 513 -16.47 -34.33 -0.41
C ASP A 513 -16.30 -33.20 0.63
N SER A 514 -15.24 -33.22 1.44
CA SER A 514 -14.99 -32.23 2.49
C SER A 514 -14.80 -30.81 1.93
N VAL A 515 -14.01 -30.64 0.87
CA VAL A 515 -13.73 -29.34 0.24
C VAL A 515 -15.02 -28.72 -0.31
N LEU A 516 -15.80 -29.50 -1.08
CA LEU A 516 -17.04 -29.02 -1.68
C LEU A 516 -18.08 -28.68 -0.59
N LYS A 517 -18.20 -29.52 0.44
CA LYS A 517 -19.09 -29.25 1.59
C LYS A 517 -18.67 -27.99 2.36
N GLU A 518 -17.37 -27.79 2.59
CA GLU A 518 -16.86 -26.59 3.24
C GLU A 518 -17.25 -25.33 2.45
N ILE A 519 -17.07 -25.34 1.12
CA ILE A 519 -17.46 -24.21 0.26
C ILE A 519 -18.98 -23.98 0.32
N LEU A 520 -19.78 -25.04 0.20
CA LEU A 520 -21.25 -24.94 0.22
C LEU A 520 -21.80 -24.51 1.58
N SER A 521 -21.06 -24.75 2.67
CA SER A 521 -21.43 -24.31 4.01
C SER A 521 -21.33 -22.78 4.19
N ASN A 522 -20.67 -22.07 3.28
CA ASN A 522 -20.58 -20.61 3.28
C ASN A 522 -21.63 -19.99 2.32
N PRO A 523 -22.78 -19.51 2.84
CA PRO A 523 -23.85 -18.97 2.00
C PRO A 523 -23.49 -17.61 1.37
N ALA A 524 -22.59 -16.84 1.99
CA ALA A 524 -22.27 -15.49 1.56
C ALA A 524 -21.42 -15.46 0.28
N TYR A 525 -20.46 -16.36 0.14
CA TYR A 525 -19.51 -16.36 -0.98
C TYR A 525 -19.37 -17.73 -1.64
N GLY A 526 -19.23 -18.80 -0.86
CA GLY A 526 -18.94 -20.13 -1.38
C GLY A 526 -20.03 -20.67 -2.32
N VAL A 527 -21.30 -20.59 -1.90
CA VAL A 527 -22.45 -20.96 -2.75
C VAL A 527 -22.47 -20.14 -4.04
N SER A 528 -22.22 -18.82 -3.96
CA SER A 528 -22.18 -17.95 -5.15
C SER A 528 -21.08 -18.36 -6.13
N VAL A 529 -19.91 -18.77 -5.63
CA VAL A 529 -18.81 -19.27 -6.47
C VAL A 529 -19.24 -20.54 -7.22
N ILE A 530 -19.82 -21.51 -6.53
CA ILE A 530 -20.29 -22.76 -7.16
C ILE A 530 -21.36 -22.47 -8.24
N GLN A 531 -22.33 -21.61 -7.93
CA GLN A 531 -23.35 -21.19 -8.91
C GLN A 531 -22.72 -20.53 -10.15
N LYS A 532 -21.75 -19.62 -9.95
CA LYS A 532 -21.05 -18.95 -11.06
C LYS A 532 -20.19 -19.91 -11.88
N ILE A 533 -19.61 -20.94 -11.26
CA ILE A 533 -18.91 -22.02 -11.97
C ILE A 533 -19.91 -22.79 -12.85
N LEU A 534 -21.03 -23.26 -12.29
CA LEU A 534 -22.06 -23.99 -13.05
C LEU A 534 -22.68 -23.15 -14.18
N ALA A 535 -22.78 -21.83 -14.00
CA ALA A 535 -23.25 -20.90 -15.02
C ALA A 535 -22.18 -20.55 -16.08
N SER A 536 -20.90 -20.91 -15.87
CA SER A 536 -19.79 -20.47 -16.73
C SER A 536 -19.97 -20.94 -18.18
N ALA A 537 -19.80 -20.01 -19.13
CA ALA A 537 -19.75 -20.34 -20.56
C ALA A 537 -18.43 -21.02 -20.98
N CYS A 538 -17.46 -21.14 -20.07
CA CYS A 538 -16.19 -21.82 -20.31
C CYS A 538 -16.25 -23.33 -20.00
N ILE A 539 -17.35 -23.80 -19.40
CA ILE A 539 -17.61 -25.20 -19.07
C ILE A 539 -18.69 -25.72 -20.02
N ASN A 540 -18.49 -26.91 -20.59
CA ASN A 540 -19.46 -27.51 -21.51
C ASN A 540 -20.67 -28.10 -20.76
N ASN A 541 -21.76 -28.39 -21.46
CA ASN A 541 -23.00 -28.85 -20.83
C ASN A 541 -22.85 -30.21 -20.13
N GLU A 542 -22.05 -31.13 -20.67
CA GLU A 542 -21.83 -32.43 -20.08
C GLU A 542 -21.08 -32.32 -18.73
N GLU A 543 -20.01 -31.55 -18.70
CA GLU A 543 -19.25 -31.26 -17.48
C GLU A 543 -20.13 -30.52 -16.46
N LYS A 544 -20.99 -29.58 -16.88
CA LYS A 544 -21.96 -28.93 -15.99
C LYS A 544 -22.90 -29.91 -15.31
N ILE A 545 -23.42 -30.90 -16.05
CA ILE A 545 -24.30 -31.93 -15.49
C ILE A 545 -23.54 -32.72 -14.42
N GLN A 546 -22.31 -33.15 -14.71
CA GLN A 546 -21.47 -33.88 -13.76
C GLN A 546 -21.18 -33.05 -12.50
N LEU A 547 -20.80 -31.78 -12.65
CA LEU A 547 -20.57 -30.89 -11.51
C LEU A 547 -21.85 -30.67 -10.68
N ALA A 548 -23.01 -30.55 -11.33
CA ALA A 548 -24.29 -30.42 -10.64
C ALA A 548 -24.70 -31.69 -9.89
N ASP A 549 -24.42 -32.87 -10.44
CA ASP A 549 -24.59 -34.16 -9.74
C ASP A 549 -23.74 -34.19 -8.47
N ARG A 550 -22.48 -33.77 -8.55
CA ARG A 550 -21.56 -33.71 -7.39
C ARG A 550 -22.07 -32.78 -6.29
N VAL A 551 -22.60 -31.62 -6.65
CA VAL A 551 -23.23 -30.69 -5.70
C VAL A 551 -24.46 -31.32 -5.04
N ARG A 552 -25.32 -32.00 -5.81
CA ARG A 552 -26.49 -32.72 -5.26
C ARG A 552 -26.10 -33.80 -4.27
N THR A 553 -25.06 -34.59 -4.58
CA THR A 553 -24.53 -35.59 -3.65
C THR A 553 -24.00 -34.96 -2.37
N ALA A 554 -23.20 -33.89 -2.48
CA ALA A 554 -22.62 -33.21 -1.32
C ALA A 554 -23.66 -32.58 -0.38
N LEU A 555 -24.80 -32.12 -0.91
CA LEU A 555 -25.90 -31.55 -0.12
C LEU A 555 -26.83 -32.60 0.50
N SER A 556 -26.82 -33.84 -0.02
CA SER A 556 -27.70 -34.93 0.43
C SER A 556 -27.07 -35.78 1.55
N GLN A 557 -25.79 -35.54 1.86
CA GLN A 557 -25.00 -36.24 2.86
C GLN A 557 -24.57 -35.27 3.95
#